data_AF-A0A540MZG0-F1
#
_entry.id   AF-A0A540MZG0-F1
#
_cell.length_a   1.000
_cell.length_b   1.000
_cell.length_c   1.000
_cell.angle_alpha   90.00
_cell.angle_beta   90.00
_cell.angle_gamma   90.00
#
_symmetry.space_group_name_H-M   'P 1'
#
loop_
_entity.id
_entity.type
_entity.pdbx_description
1 polymer ?
#
loop_
_entity_poly.entity_id
_entity_poly.type
_entity_poly.pdbx_seq_one_letter_code
_entity_poly.pdbx_strand_id
1 'polypeptide(L)'
;MNDENIIVFMYDDITLAEDNSKSGVIINKPDGKDVYKGVPKVRKRTNASHVMEYGDMSHRQDVLSTYMGGAPAANPSYTSTFIKDNSTSSSRFVSQLDADLVYFLHKFHGAPTGSQKKLEARKQLLDEISQREHADYSVKKIGELLFGNEMASKVLMNVRPPGQRLVDDWDCFKTLASSSANSKHNLGTYERRCGGLSRYGRKYTRAIANICNAGTSMENGCSLT
;
A
#
# COMPACT_ATOMS: atom_id res chain seq x y z
N MET A 1 -17.02 -16.40 11.18
CA MET A 1 -16.02 -15.55 10.50
C MET A 1 -16.81 -14.86 9.40
N ASN A 2 -16.99 -13.54 9.47
CA ASN A 2 -17.83 -12.84 8.48
C ASN A 2 -17.06 -12.73 7.16
N ASP A 3 -17.75 -12.85 6.03
CA ASP A 3 -17.19 -12.76 4.66
C ASP A 3 -16.46 -11.43 4.40
N GLU A 4 -16.68 -10.42 5.25
CA GLU A 4 -15.97 -9.14 5.23
C GLU A 4 -14.49 -9.22 5.63
N ASN A 5 -14.04 -10.36 6.18
CA ASN A 5 -12.66 -10.56 6.61
C ASN A 5 -11.83 -11.44 5.66
N ILE A 6 -12.35 -11.75 4.47
CA ILE A 6 -11.66 -12.58 3.47
C ILE A 6 -11.20 -11.71 2.31
N ILE A 7 -9.88 -11.57 2.15
CA ILE A 7 -9.26 -10.96 0.97
C ILE A 7 -9.21 -12.02 -0.14
N VAL A 8 -10.18 -12.00 -1.05
CA VAL A 8 -10.26 -12.97 -2.17
C VAL A 8 -9.67 -12.35 -3.43
N PHE A 9 -8.45 -12.71 -3.84
CA PHE A 9 -7.81 -12.21 -5.07
C PHE A 9 -8.34 -12.91 -6.34
N MET A 10 -9.57 -12.64 -6.77
CA MET A 10 -10.07 -13.18 -8.05
C MET A 10 -10.41 -12.11 -9.08
N TYR A 11 -10.00 -12.37 -10.33
CA TYR A 11 -10.19 -11.54 -11.51
C TYR A 11 -11.13 -12.23 -12.52
N ASP A 12 -11.65 -11.47 -13.49
CA ASP A 12 -12.64 -11.87 -14.53
C ASP A 12 -12.08 -12.74 -15.67
N ASP A 13 -10.80 -13.07 -15.63
CA ASP A 13 -10.00 -13.62 -16.74
C ASP A 13 -10.25 -15.11 -16.99
N ILE A 14 -10.41 -15.92 -15.94
CA ILE A 14 -10.63 -17.37 -16.10
C ILE A 14 -11.93 -17.68 -16.84
N THR A 15 -12.98 -16.88 -16.61
CA THR A 15 -14.24 -17.03 -17.34
C THR A 15 -14.20 -16.61 -18.80
N LEU A 16 -13.18 -15.86 -19.20
CA LEU A 16 -13.07 -15.28 -20.54
C LEU A 16 -11.92 -15.91 -21.36
N ALA A 17 -11.26 -16.95 -20.84
CA ALA A 17 -10.23 -17.69 -21.56
C ALA A 17 -10.78 -18.34 -22.83
N GLU A 18 -9.99 -18.34 -23.91
CA GLU A 18 -10.39 -18.89 -25.21
C GLU A 18 -10.70 -20.40 -25.14
N ASP A 19 -9.99 -21.12 -24.27
CA ASP A 19 -10.18 -22.56 -24.03
C ASP A 19 -11.43 -22.87 -23.20
N ASN A 20 -12.08 -21.85 -22.65
CA ASN A 20 -13.34 -22.01 -21.96
C ASN A 20 -14.50 -22.03 -22.96
N SER A 21 -14.94 -23.23 -23.31
CA SER A 21 -16.14 -23.45 -24.14
C SER A 21 -17.43 -22.79 -23.60
N LYS A 22 -17.46 -22.35 -22.32
CA LYS A 22 -18.58 -21.66 -21.68
C LYS A 22 -18.15 -20.32 -21.08
N SER A 23 -17.98 -19.31 -21.94
CA SER A 23 -17.63 -17.95 -21.53
C SER A 23 -18.54 -17.42 -20.42
N GLY A 24 -17.94 -16.86 -19.36
CA GLY A 24 -18.66 -16.34 -18.19
C GLY A 24 -18.93 -17.36 -17.07
N VAL A 25 -18.64 -18.65 -17.30
CA VAL A 25 -19.00 -19.76 -16.40
C VAL A 25 -17.80 -20.67 -16.18
N ILE A 26 -17.58 -21.18 -14.95
CA ILE A 26 -16.59 -22.23 -14.69
C ILE A 26 -17.27 -23.43 -14.04
N ILE A 27 -17.11 -24.61 -14.63
CA ILE A 27 -17.69 -25.86 -14.15
C ILE A 27 -16.56 -26.86 -13.91
N ASN A 28 -16.32 -27.20 -12.63
CA ASN A 28 -15.18 -28.05 -12.24
C ASN A 28 -15.45 -29.57 -12.31
N LYS A 29 -16.60 -30.00 -12.86
CA LYS A 29 -16.94 -31.41 -13.14
C LYS A 29 -18.11 -31.53 -14.11
N PRO A 30 -18.27 -32.64 -14.86
CA PRO A 30 -19.46 -32.87 -15.70
C PRO A 30 -20.76 -32.61 -14.90
N ASP A 31 -21.67 -31.83 -15.48
CA ASP A 31 -22.93 -31.37 -14.86
C ASP A 31 -22.80 -30.67 -13.50
N GLY A 32 -21.61 -30.16 -13.17
CA GLY A 32 -21.34 -29.39 -11.97
C GLY A 32 -21.98 -28.00 -12.01
N LYS A 33 -22.20 -27.42 -10.82
CA LYS A 33 -22.62 -26.02 -10.69
C LYS A 33 -21.50 -25.08 -11.13
N ASP A 34 -21.89 -23.89 -11.61
CA ASP A 34 -20.96 -22.80 -11.85
C ASP A 34 -20.28 -22.42 -10.53
N VAL A 35 -18.99 -22.71 -10.42
CA VAL A 35 -18.17 -22.44 -9.23
C VAL A 35 -17.64 -21.00 -9.23
N TYR A 36 -17.73 -20.32 -10.35
CA TYR A 36 -17.30 -18.94 -10.52
C TYR A 36 -18.43 -17.95 -10.21
N LYS A 37 -19.68 -18.39 -10.38
CA LYS A 37 -20.89 -17.69 -9.92
C LYS A 37 -20.90 -17.57 -8.40
N GLY A 38 -20.45 -16.43 -7.90
CA GLY A 38 -20.49 -16.08 -6.47
C GLY A 38 -19.21 -15.41 -5.98
N VAL A 39 -18.13 -15.52 -6.74
CA VAL A 39 -16.82 -15.14 -6.21
C VAL A 39 -16.61 -13.63 -6.26
N PRO A 40 -16.29 -12.98 -5.13
CA PRO A 40 -16.00 -11.56 -5.09
C PRO A 40 -14.78 -11.20 -5.94
N LYS A 41 -14.97 -10.31 -6.90
CA LYS A 41 -13.91 -9.80 -7.78
C LYS A 41 -13.28 -8.56 -7.16
N VAL A 42 -12.01 -8.65 -6.72
CA VAL A 42 -11.36 -7.53 -5.99
C VAL A 42 -11.36 -6.26 -6.81
N ARG A 43 -11.03 -6.34 -8.09
CA ARG A 43 -10.93 -5.17 -8.97
C ARG A 43 -12.26 -4.42 -9.09
N LYS A 44 -13.40 -5.11 -9.03
CA LYS A 44 -14.71 -4.46 -9.08
C LYS A 44 -15.14 -3.86 -7.74
N ARG A 45 -14.57 -4.36 -6.63
CA ARG A 45 -14.87 -3.88 -5.26
C ARG A 45 -13.89 -2.80 -4.77
N THR A 46 -12.71 -2.70 -5.38
CA THR A 46 -11.71 -1.67 -5.09
C THR A 46 -11.81 -0.55 -6.11
N ASN A 47 -12.61 0.48 -5.79
CA ASN A 47 -12.77 1.68 -6.62
C ASN A 47 -11.84 2.84 -6.21
N ALA A 48 -11.20 2.75 -5.04
CA ALA A 48 -10.29 3.77 -4.52
C ALA A 48 -8.82 3.57 -4.94
N SER A 49 -8.49 2.45 -5.60
CA SER A 49 -7.15 2.13 -6.09
C SER A 49 -7.19 1.15 -7.26
N HIS A 50 -6.05 0.95 -7.93
CA HIS A 50 -5.91 0.01 -9.04
C HIS A 50 -5.25 -1.27 -8.53
N VAL A 51 -5.92 -2.41 -8.70
CA VAL A 51 -5.30 -3.73 -8.53
C VAL A 51 -4.38 -3.99 -9.71
N MET A 52 -3.14 -4.39 -9.43
CA MET A 52 -2.09 -4.63 -10.42
C MET A 52 -1.60 -6.08 -10.31
N GLU A 53 -1.21 -6.67 -11.45
CA GLU A 53 -0.69 -8.04 -11.54
C GLU A 53 0.72 -8.03 -12.15
N TYR A 54 1.58 -8.93 -11.68
CA TYR A 54 2.97 -9.06 -12.13
C TYR A 54 3.40 -10.53 -12.08
N GLY A 55 4.43 -10.90 -12.84
CA GLY A 55 4.96 -12.26 -12.88
C GLY A 55 4.37 -13.10 -14.01
N ASP A 56 4.39 -14.42 -13.83
CA ASP A 56 3.83 -15.35 -14.82
C ASP A 56 2.30 -15.41 -14.70
N MET A 57 1.65 -15.05 -15.80
CA MET A 57 0.20 -15.03 -15.90
C MET A 57 -0.41 -16.41 -16.21
N SER A 58 0.41 -17.43 -16.49
CA SER A 58 -0.07 -18.81 -16.70
C SER A 58 -0.82 -19.36 -15.48
N HIS A 59 -0.39 -18.98 -14.28
CA HIS A 59 -1.01 -19.36 -13.01
C HIS A 59 -2.44 -18.84 -12.80
N ARG A 60 -2.94 -17.97 -13.69
CA ARG A 60 -4.34 -17.51 -13.62
C ARG A 60 -5.34 -18.66 -13.72
N GLN A 61 -4.97 -19.76 -14.39
CA GLN A 61 -5.87 -20.91 -14.54
C GLN A 61 -5.88 -21.83 -13.31
N ASP A 62 -4.97 -21.64 -12.36
CA ASP A 62 -4.89 -22.47 -11.15
C ASP A 62 -6.09 -22.21 -10.23
N VAL A 63 -6.63 -23.27 -9.64
CA VAL A 63 -7.74 -23.14 -8.68
C VAL A 63 -7.23 -22.60 -7.34
N LEU A 64 -7.98 -21.67 -6.73
CA LEU A 64 -7.57 -20.99 -5.48
C LEU A 64 -7.23 -21.95 -4.33
N SER A 65 -7.90 -23.10 -4.27
CA SER A 65 -7.64 -24.14 -3.26
C SER A 65 -6.23 -24.72 -3.34
N THR A 66 -5.55 -24.65 -4.49
CA THR A 66 -4.15 -25.06 -4.64
C THR A 66 -3.23 -24.21 -3.75
N TYR A 67 -3.58 -22.95 -3.48
CA TYR A 67 -2.78 -22.03 -2.68
C TYR A 67 -3.30 -21.84 -1.26
N MET A 68 -4.62 -21.81 -1.08
CA MET A 68 -5.26 -21.51 0.21
C MET A 68 -5.76 -22.75 0.95
N GLY A 69 -5.70 -23.92 0.32
CA GLY A 69 -6.36 -25.13 0.82
C GLY A 69 -7.87 -25.10 0.63
N GLY A 70 -8.51 -26.25 0.86
CA GLY A 70 -9.96 -26.35 0.94
C GLY A 70 -10.41 -26.18 2.39
N ALA A 71 -11.40 -25.31 2.63
CA ALA A 71 -12.06 -25.30 3.93
C ALA A 71 -12.69 -26.68 4.19
N PRO A 72 -12.53 -27.28 5.38
CA PRO A 72 -13.24 -28.51 5.73
C PRO A 72 -14.74 -28.24 5.61
N ALA A 73 -15.45 -29.11 4.90
CA ALA A 73 -16.83 -28.90 4.48
C ALA A 73 -17.80 -28.81 5.68
N ALA A 74 -17.92 -27.62 6.28
CA ALA A 74 -19.08 -27.27 7.08
C ALA A 74 -20.20 -26.86 6.11
N ASN A 75 -21.04 -27.84 5.75
CA ASN A 75 -22.22 -27.76 4.87
C ASN A 75 -21.97 -27.74 3.35
N PRO A 76 -22.34 -28.81 2.61
CA PRO A 76 -22.28 -28.85 1.14
C PRO A 76 -23.33 -27.96 0.43
N SER A 77 -24.21 -27.29 1.18
CA SER A 77 -25.29 -26.46 0.65
C SER A 77 -25.04 -24.95 0.84
N TYR A 78 -23.90 -24.45 0.36
CA TYR A 78 -23.84 -23.04 -0.01
C TYR A 78 -24.50 -22.87 -1.38
N THR A 79 -25.83 -22.73 -1.36
CA THR A 79 -26.58 -22.03 -2.40
C THR A 79 -26.42 -20.54 -2.15
N SER A 80 -25.30 -19.97 -2.59
CA SER A 80 -25.17 -18.51 -2.67
C SER A 80 -26.04 -18.02 -3.82
N THR A 81 -27.33 -17.90 -3.58
CA THR A 81 -28.17 -16.97 -4.32
C THR A 81 -27.61 -15.59 -4.04
N PHE A 82 -27.02 -14.97 -5.06
CA PHE A 82 -26.70 -13.55 -5.07
C PHE A 82 -27.93 -12.78 -4.62
N ILE A 83 -27.96 -12.36 -3.36
CA ILE A 83 -28.64 -11.13 -3.02
C ILE A 83 -27.84 -10.09 -3.81
N LYS A 84 -28.47 -9.52 -4.85
CA LYS A 84 -28.03 -8.26 -5.43
C LYS A 84 -28.14 -7.25 -4.30
N ASP A 85 -27.15 -7.20 -3.43
CA ASP A 85 -26.97 -6.09 -2.53
C ASP A 85 -26.61 -4.90 -3.41
N ASN A 86 -27.66 -4.24 -3.85
CA ASN A 86 -27.66 -2.86 -4.34
C ASN A 86 -27.35 -1.89 -3.18
N SER A 87 -26.90 -2.40 -2.04
CA SER A 87 -26.27 -1.66 -0.96
C SER A 87 -24.96 -1.10 -1.48
N THR A 88 -25.04 0.07 -2.10
CA THR A 88 -23.97 1.05 -2.10
C THR A 88 -23.73 1.47 -0.65
N SER A 89 -23.25 0.55 0.18
CA SER A 89 -22.58 0.91 1.41
C SER A 89 -21.33 1.63 0.95
N SER A 90 -21.43 2.96 0.90
CA SER A 90 -20.30 3.86 0.75
C SER A 90 -19.40 3.63 1.96
N SER A 91 -18.58 2.58 1.88
CA SER A 91 -17.45 2.36 2.76
C SER A 91 -16.67 3.67 2.77
N ARG A 92 -16.65 4.36 3.91
CA ARG A 92 -15.84 5.58 4.07
C ARG A 92 -14.39 5.14 4.09
N PHE A 93 -13.72 5.27 2.95
CA PHE A 93 -12.32 4.91 2.81
C PHE A 93 -11.44 5.98 3.46
N VAL A 94 -10.45 5.53 4.22
CA VAL A 94 -9.37 6.38 4.72
C VAL A 94 -8.09 5.95 4.02
N SER A 95 -7.30 6.92 3.57
CA SER A 95 -5.97 6.66 3.03
C SER A 95 -5.12 5.92 4.07
N GLN A 96 -4.38 4.89 3.66
CA GLN A 96 -3.47 4.19 4.59
C GLN A 96 -2.40 5.12 5.17
N LEU A 97 -2.05 6.20 4.47
CA LEU A 97 -1.14 7.23 4.97
C LEU A 97 -1.75 8.05 6.11
N ASP A 98 -3.07 8.22 6.12
CA ASP A 98 -3.77 9.07 7.10
C ASP A 98 -4.47 8.28 8.20
N ALA A 99 -4.44 6.95 8.13
CA ALA A 99 -5.05 6.08 9.12
C ALA A 99 -4.57 6.38 10.56
N ASP A 100 -3.27 6.61 10.75
CA ASP A 100 -2.68 6.91 12.05
C ASP A 100 -3.11 8.30 12.56
N LEU A 101 -3.10 9.31 11.67
CA LEU A 101 -3.57 10.67 12.01
C LEU A 101 -5.05 10.67 12.39
N VAL A 102 -5.89 9.98 11.62
CA VAL A 102 -7.33 9.81 11.89
C VAL A 102 -7.52 9.09 13.23
N TYR A 103 -6.75 8.04 13.51
CA TYR A 103 -6.78 7.35 14.80
C TYR A 103 -6.47 8.31 15.97
N PHE A 104 -5.39 9.08 15.90
CA PHE A 104 -5.03 10.02 16.97
C PHE A 104 -6.05 11.15 17.12
N LEU A 105 -6.61 11.63 16.02
CA LEU A 105 -7.68 12.62 16.02
C LEU A 105 -8.92 12.09 16.77
N HIS A 106 -9.38 10.89 16.41
CA HIS A 106 -10.49 10.23 17.10
C HIS A 106 -10.19 9.98 18.58
N LYS A 107 -8.97 9.55 18.91
CA LYS A 107 -8.53 9.31 20.29
C LYS A 107 -8.57 10.60 21.13
N PHE A 108 -8.18 11.74 20.56
CA PHE A 108 -8.23 13.04 21.24
C PHE A 108 -9.66 13.54 21.43
N HIS A 109 -10.48 13.52 20.37
CA HIS A 109 -11.87 13.98 20.45
C HIS A 109 -12.74 13.09 21.33
N GLY A 110 -12.50 11.78 21.33
CA GLY A 110 -13.21 10.81 22.16
C GLY A 110 -12.81 10.82 23.64
N ALA A 111 -11.75 11.54 24.04
CA ALA A 111 -11.31 11.60 25.43
C ALA A 111 -12.11 12.65 26.25
N PRO A 112 -12.46 12.36 27.51
CA PRO A 112 -13.18 13.29 28.38
C PRO A 112 -12.42 14.61 28.59
N THR A 113 -13.12 15.73 28.50
CA THR A 113 -12.54 17.05 28.70
C THR A 113 -11.94 17.19 30.10
N GLY A 114 -10.73 17.77 30.18
CA GLY A 114 -9.98 17.91 31.44
C GLY A 114 -9.28 16.64 31.94
N SER A 115 -9.46 15.48 31.29
CA SER A 115 -8.79 14.24 31.71
C SER A 115 -7.32 14.19 31.29
N GLN A 116 -6.49 13.51 32.10
CA GLN A 116 -5.10 13.19 31.75
C GLN A 116 -5.00 12.42 30.42
N LYS A 117 -5.96 11.53 30.16
CA LYS A 117 -6.06 10.78 28.90
C LYS A 117 -6.20 11.70 27.68
N LYS A 118 -6.93 12.82 27.81
CA LYS A 118 -7.07 13.80 26.72
C LYS A 118 -5.78 14.59 26.51
N LEU A 119 -5.05 14.90 27.58
CA LEU A 119 -3.73 15.55 27.50
C LEU A 119 -2.72 14.64 26.77
N GLU A 120 -2.68 13.35 27.12
CA GLU A 120 -1.82 12.36 26.46
C GLU A 120 -2.20 12.14 25.00
N ALA A 121 -3.50 12.01 24.70
CA ALA A 121 -3.98 11.88 23.32
C ALA A 121 -3.65 13.12 22.48
N ARG A 122 -3.74 14.33 23.07
CA ARG A 122 -3.33 15.58 22.41
C ARG A 122 -1.83 15.57 22.11
N LYS A 123 -1.00 15.14 23.06
CA LYS A 123 0.45 15.04 22.86
C LYS A 123 0.77 14.10 21.68
N GLN A 124 0.20 12.90 21.66
CA GLN A 124 0.41 11.94 20.58
C GLN A 124 -0.02 12.47 19.20
N LEU A 125 -1.15 13.19 19.14
CA LEU A 125 -1.61 13.83 17.91
C LEU A 125 -0.62 14.90 17.41
N LEU A 126 -0.12 15.75 18.32
CA LEU A 126 0.86 16.78 17.97
C LEU A 126 2.22 16.19 17.57
N ASP A 127 2.65 15.12 18.24
CA ASP A 127 3.88 14.40 17.89
C ASP A 127 3.78 13.81 16.47
N GLU A 128 2.65 13.19 16.10
CA GLU A 128 2.41 12.69 14.73
C GLU A 128 2.41 13.83 13.71
N ILE A 129 1.74 14.96 13.98
CA ILE A 129 1.72 16.12 13.08
C ILE A 129 3.14 16.67 12.88
N SER A 130 3.87 16.87 13.97
CA SER A 130 5.25 17.38 13.94
C SER A 130 6.18 16.46 13.13
N GLN A 131 6.07 15.14 13.31
CA GLN A 131 6.85 14.18 12.53
C GLN A 131 6.53 14.24 11.03
N ARG A 132 5.27 14.48 10.65
CA ARG A 132 4.87 14.63 9.24
C ARG A 132 5.44 15.91 8.64
N GLU A 133 5.29 17.04 9.34
CA GLU A 133 5.82 18.33 8.93
C GLU A 133 7.34 18.28 8.75
N HIS A 134 8.05 17.66 9.71
CA HIS A 134 9.49 17.47 9.64
C HIS A 134 9.92 16.65 8.42
N ALA A 135 9.24 15.53 8.12
CA ALA A 135 9.54 14.71 6.96
C ALA A 135 9.29 15.48 5.63
N ASP A 136 8.17 16.19 5.53
CA ASP A 136 7.82 16.98 4.35
C ASP A 136 8.81 18.11 4.10
N TYR A 137 9.15 18.84 5.16
CA TYR A 137 10.14 19.91 5.12
C TYR A 137 11.53 19.39 4.74
N SER A 138 11.98 18.31 5.38
CA SER A 138 13.31 17.74 5.17
C SER A 138 13.51 17.31 3.71
N VAL A 139 12.57 16.55 3.15
CA VAL A 139 12.69 16.07 1.76
C VAL A 139 12.61 17.22 0.76
N LYS A 140 11.73 18.21 0.99
CA LYS A 140 11.67 19.42 0.18
C LYS A 140 13.02 20.15 0.18
N LYS A 141 13.60 20.37 1.36
CA LYS A 141 14.88 21.07 1.49
C LYS A 141 16.04 20.32 0.86
N ILE A 142 16.09 19.00 1.01
CA ILE A 142 17.08 18.16 0.31
C ILE A 142 16.95 18.36 -1.21
N GLY A 143 15.73 18.35 -1.75
CA GLY A 143 15.51 18.61 -3.17
C GLY A 143 16.01 19.98 -3.62
N GLU A 144 15.67 21.03 -2.86
CA GLU A 144 16.10 22.41 -3.14
C GLU A 144 17.62 22.55 -3.10
N LEU A 145 18.29 21.88 -2.16
CA LEU A 145 19.75 21.90 -2.04
C LEU A 145 20.45 21.14 -3.19
N LEU A 146 19.89 20.01 -3.63
CA LEU A 146 20.50 19.17 -4.66
C LEU A 146 20.23 19.67 -6.08
N PHE A 147 19.04 20.21 -6.33
CA PHE A 147 18.57 20.51 -7.69
C PHE A 147 18.18 21.97 -7.90
N GLY A 148 18.19 22.79 -6.84
CA GLY A 148 17.65 24.15 -6.89
C GLY A 148 16.12 24.17 -6.83
N ASN A 149 15.55 25.34 -6.52
CA ASN A 149 14.11 25.51 -6.26
C ASN A 149 13.22 25.08 -7.43
N GLU A 150 13.63 25.36 -8.68
CA GLU A 150 12.83 25.07 -9.88
C GLU A 150 12.79 23.57 -10.20
N MET A 151 13.93 22.89 -10.11
CA MET A 151 14.04 21.48 -10.52
C MET A 151 13.76 20.50 -9.39
N ALA A 152 13.81 20.92 -8.12
CA ALA A 152 13.55 20.06 -6.97
C ALA A 152 12.23 19.30 -7.09
N SER A 153 11.11 20.01 -7.32
CA SER A 153 9.81 19.35 -7.45
C SER A 153 9.75 18.42 -8.66
N LYS A 154 10.28 18.86 -9.81
CA LYS A 154 10.27 18.08 -11.06
C LYS A 154 11.04 16.77 -10.91
N VAL A 155 12.19 16.78 -10.25
CA VAL A 155 13.02 15.59 -10.03
C VAL A 155 12.41 14.70 -8.94
N LEU A 156 12.10 15.25 -7.76
CA LEU A 156 11.65 14.45 -6.62
C LEU A 156 10.29 13.78 -6.88
N MET A 157 9.38 14.44 -7.60
CA MET A 157 8.04 13.92 -7.88
C MET A 157 7.94 13.09 -9.16
N ASN A 158 9.03 12.96 -9.92
CA ASN A 158 9.03 12.22 -11.18
C ASN A 158 8.56 10.76 -10.98
N VAL A 159 7.64 10.31 -11.83
CA VAL A 159 7.15 8.93 -11.87
C VAL A 159 7.67 8.29 -13.15
N ARG A 160 8.42 7.19 -13.01
CA ARG A 160 8.92 6.44 -14.16
C ARG A 160 7.76 5.79 -14.94
N PRO A 161 7.91 5.62 -16.27
CA PRO A 161 6.94 4.88 -17.07
C PRO A 161 6.66 3.47 -16.52
N PRO A 162 5.45 2.93 -16.72
CA PRO A 162 5.12 1.56 -16.32
C PRO A 162 6.10 0.54 -16.89
N GLY A 163 6.42 -0.49 -16.11
CA GLY A 163 7.38 -1.54 -16.49
C GLY A 163 8.84 -1.21 -16.19
N GLN A 164 9.18 0.04 -15.85
CA GLN A 164 10.52 0.38 -15.39
C GLN A 164 10.70 0.14 -13.90
N ARG A 165 11.93 -0.22 -13.50
CA ARG A 165 12.34 -0.28 -12.09
C ARG A 165 12.32 1.10 -11.44
N LEU A 166 11.98 1.15 -10.16
CA LEU A 166 11.91 2.40 -9.37
C LEU A 166 13.26 3.14 -9.36
N VAL A 167 14.35 2.41 -9.17
CA VAL A 167 15.71 2.94 -9.09
C VAL A 167 16.66 2.08 -9.92
N ASP A 168 17.67 2.71 -10.51
CA ASP A 168 18.67 2.01 -11.30
C ASP A 168 19.78 1.38 -10.45
N ASP A 169 20.22 2.12 -9.44
CA ASP A 169 21.22 1.70 -8.46
C ASP A 169 20.54 1.44 -7.10
N TRP A 170 20.34 0.16 -6.79
CA TRP A 170 19.76 -0.26 -5.52
C TRP A 170 20.70 -0.06 -4.34
N ASP A 171 22.01 0.01 -4.55
CA ASP A 171 22.99 0.22 -3.49
C ASP A 171 23.05 1.71 -3.13
N CYS A 172 22.96 2.61 -4.11
CA CYS A 172 22.66 4.03 -3.85
C CYS A 172 21.37 4.16 -3.04
N PHE A 173 20.29 3.53 -3.49
CA PHE A 173 18.99 3.63 -2.82
C PHE A 173 19.05 3.18 -1.37
N LYS A 174 19.64 2.00 -1.10
CA LYS A 174 19.80 1.49 0.27
C LYS A 174 20.72 2.38 1.10
N THR A 175 21.82 2.86 0.54
CA THR A 175 22.74 3.77 1.23
C THR A 175 22.04 5.05 1.67
N LEU A 176 21.15 5.59 0.84
CA LEU A 176 20.39 6.79 1.18
C LEU A 176 19.21 6.50 2.12
N ALA A 177 18.42 5.46 1.83
CA ALA A 177 17.13 5.20 2.46
C ALA A 177 17.17 4.26 3.67
N SER A 178 18.12 3.32 3.71
CA SER A 178 18.09 2.17 4.62
C SER A 178 19.26 2.17 5.59
N SER A 179 18.95 1.93 6.87
CA SER A 179 19.88 1.25 7.76
C SER A 179 20.20 -0.14 7.19
N SER A 180 21.48 -0.50 7.09
CA SER A 180 21.87 -1.83 6.62
C SER A 180 21.35 -2.89 7.60
N ALA A 181 20.55 -3.85 7.10
CA ALA A 181 19.99 -4.93 7.92
C ALA A 181 21.06 -5.78 8.64
N ASN A 182 22.31 -5.74 8.17
CA ASN A 182 23.44 -6.48 8.74
C ASN A 182 24.30 -5.66 9.70
N SER A 183 23.93 -4.41 9.99
CA SER A 183 24.66 -3.60 10.97
C SER A 183 23.69 -2.79 11.80
N LYS A 184 23.49 -3.23 13.04
CA LYS A 184 22.80 -2.52 14.13
C LYS A 184 23.37 -1.11 14.39
N HIS A 185 24.46 -0.74 13.72
CA HIS A 185 25.17 0.53 13.84
C HIS A 185 25.27 1.35 12.54
N ASN A 186 24.68 0.92 11.41
CA ASN A 186 24.80 1.68 10.15
C ASN A 186 23.44 2.14 9.64
N LEU A 187 23.00 3.32 10.09
CA LEU A 187 21.85 4.06 9.56
C LEU A 187 22.11 4.54 8.12
N GLY A 188 21.08 4.58 7.28
CA GLY A 188 21.18 5.21 5.95
C GLY A 188 21.48 6.70 6.06
N THR A 189 21.94 7.32 4.97
CA THR A 189 22.30 8.75 4.98
C THR A 189 21.15 9.64 5.41
N TYR A 190 19.91 9.37 4.97
CA TYR A 190 18.74 10.11 5.42
C TYR A 190 18.51 9.92 6.93
N GLU A 191 18.45 8.67 7.41
CA GLU A 191 18.13 8.40 8.82
C GLU A 191 19.15 9.01 9.78
N ARG A 192 20.44 8.93 9.43
CA ARG A 192 21.53 9.48 10.23
C ARG A 192 21.44 11.00 10.39
N ARG A 193 20.87 11.66 9.39
CA ARG A 193 20.90 13.11 9.22
C ARG A 193 19.59 13.78 9.60
N CYS A 194 18.46 13.20 9.17
CA CYS A 194 17.11 13.73 9.36
C CYS A 194 16.31 13.01 10.46
N GLY A 195 16.81 11.89 10.99
CA GLY A 195 16.02 10.97 11.80
C GLY A 195 15.32 9.90 10.95
N GLY A 196 14.87 8.81 11.59
CA GLY A 196 14.29 7.65 10.92
C GLY A 196 13.04 7.97 10.08
N LEU A 197 12.86 7.26 8.96
CA LEU A 197 11.66 7.41 8.13
C LEU A 197 10.44 6.79 8.84
N SER A 198 9.54 7.65 9.33
CA SER A 198 8.25 7.21 9.88
C SER A 198 7.38 6.50 8.82
N ARG A 199 6.27 5.90 9.25
CA ARG A 199 5.32 5.26 8.31
C ARG A 199 4.83 6.24 7.24
N TYR A 200 4.58 7.49 7.63
CA TYR A 200 4.27 8.57 6.70
C TYR A 200 5.48 8.94 5.82
N GLY A 201 6.67 9.09 6.41
CA GLY A 201 7.89 9.45 5.69
C GLY A 201 8.26 8.50 4.55
N ARG A 202 7.89 7.21 4.64
CA ARG A 202 8.10 6.23 3.55
C ARG A 202 7.43 6.59 2.22
N LYS A 203 6.47 7.53 2.19
CA LYS A 203 5.95 8.09 0.92
C LYS A 203 7.05 8.73 0.06
N TYR A 204 8.15 9.17 0.68
CA TYR A 204 9.30 9.80 0.01
C TYR A 204 10.35 8.83 -0.51
N THR A 205 10.14 7.52 -0.41
CA THR A 205 11.02 6.52 -1.04
C THR A 205 11.21 6.78 -2.54
N ARG A 206 10.17 7.20 -3.27
CA ARG A 206 10.31 7.61 -4.68
C ARG A 206 11.25 8.80 -4.87
N ALA A 207 11.17 9.80 -3.99
CA ALA A 207 12.04 10.97 -4.05
C ALA A 207 13.52 10.56 -3.86
N ILE A 208 13.79 9.66 -2.92
CA ILE A 208 15.13 9.09 -2.70
C ILE A 208 15.61 8.29 -3.93
N ALA A 209 14.74 7.48 -4.54
CA ALA A 209 15.06 6.79 -5.78
C ALA A 209 15.41 7.77 -6.92
N ASN A 210 14.66 8.86 -7.05
CA ASN A 210 14.92 9.88 -8.07
C ASN A 210 16.25 10.61 -7.85
N ILE A 211 16.66 10.83 -6.60
CA ILE A 211 18.00 11.36 -6.26
C ILE A 211 19.10 10.43 -6.80
N CYS A 212 18.98 9.12 -6.57
CA CYS A 212 19.91 8.13 -7.10
C CYS A 212 19.91 8.08 -8.63
N ASN A 213 18.72 8.11 -9.24
CA ASN A 213 18.58 8.09 -10.70
C ASN A 213 19.16 9.35 -11.36
N ALA A 214 19.28 10.47 -10.64
CA ALA A 214 19.94 11.68 -11.10
C ALA A 214 21.47 11.63 -10.97
N GLY A 215 22.04 10.55 -10.44
CA GLY A 215 23.50 10.41 -10.24
C GLY A 215 24.04 11.30 -9.12
N THR A 216 23.20 11.68 -8.15
CA THR A 216 23.56 12.60 -7.06
C THR A 216 23.66 11.88 -5.72
N SER A 217 24.52 12.39 -4.83
CA SER A 217 24.67 11.95 -3.45
C SER A 217 24.10 13.00 -2.48
N MET A 218 23.54 12.55 -1.35
CA MET A 218 23.12 13.46 -0.27
C MET A 218 24.30 13.87 0.61
N GLU A 219 25.20 14.71 0.09
CA GLU A 219 26.36 15.21 0.85
C GLU A 219 25.97 16.32 1.84
N ASN A 220 25.01 17.17 1.44
CA ASN A 220 24.50 18.29 2.23
C ASN A 220 22.97 18.20 2.34
N GLY A 221 22.49 17.81 3.52
CA GLY A 221 21.05 17.69 3.85
C GLY A 221 20.87 17.06 5.23
N CYS A 222 19.96 17.62 6.03
CA CYS A 222 19.76 17.44 7.48
C CYS A 222 21.03 17.30 8.38
N SER A 223 21.27 18.33 9.18
CA SER A 223 21.84 18.19 10.53
C SER A 223 20.79 18.79 11.44
N LEU A 224 20.28 18.01 12.40
CA LEU A 224 19.23 18.43 13.32
C LEU A 224 19.66 19.70 14.09
N THR A 225 18.93 20.80 13.91
CA THR A 225 18.64 21.77 14.96
C THR A 225 17.18 21.63 15.33
#